data_AF-S9PNI5-F1
#
_entry.id   AF-S9PNI5-F1
#
_cell.length_a   1.000
_cell.length_b   1.000
_cell.length_c   1.000
_cell.angle_alpha   90.00
_cell.angle_beta   90.00
_cell.angle_gamma   90.00
#
_symmetry.space_group_name_H-M   'P 1'
#
loop_
_entity.id
_entity.type
_entity.pdbx_description
1 polymer ?
#
loop_
_entity_poly.entity_id
_entity_poly.type
_entity_poly.pdbx_seq_one_letter_code
_entity_poly.pdbx_strand_id
1 'polypeptide(L)'
;MRLRHPPVPLPMPDRNIHEEAVTAWRAGWAGSLAQTALLDLFERALDALWQRAHMSLGEMTLMAIVDRVLHQGGEKYPHLAQLKVETSGVHFGELRHSAQELDRVMLEESLVFLVYELLRVFGSLTGEILTPGLHAELHKVRVPASQGGKP
;
A
#
# COMPACT_ATOMS: atom_id res chain seq x y z
N MET A 1 -43.30 20.10 33.47
CA MET A 1 -41.97 19.52 33.80
C MET A 1 -41.45 18.85 32.53
N ARG A 2 -40.58 19.51 31.75
CA ARG A 2 -40.04 18.95 30.49
C ARG A 2 -38.73 18.22 30.78
N LEU A 3 -38.71 16.91 30.53
CA LEU A 3 -37.52 16.08 30.60
C LEU A 3 -36.54 16.53 29.50
N ARG A 4 -35.36 17.03 29.88
CA ARG A 4 -34.27 17.28 28.93
C ARG A 4 -33.62 15.94 28.63
N HIS A 5 -33.69 15.49 27.38
CA HIS A 5 -32.88 14.37 26.92
C HIS A 5 -31.41 14.81 26.89
N PRO A 6 -30.47 13.95 27.33
CA PRO A 6 -29.05 14.23 27.14
C PRO A 6 -28.71 14.27 25.64
N PRO A 7 -27.71 15.08 25.24
CA PRO A 7 -27.26 15.10 23.85
C PRO A 7 -26.77 13.71 23.43
N VAL A 8 -27.25 13.22 22.29
CA VAL A 8 -26.73 12.00 21.66
C VAL A 8 -25.29 12.29 21.23
N PRO A 9 -24.29 11.48 21.65
CA PRO A 9 -22.93 11.63 21.16
C PRO A 9 -22.93 11.55 19.64
N LEU A 10 -22.30 12.51 18.97
CA LEU A 10 -22.08 12.41 17.52
C LEU A 10 -21.32 11.11 17.24
N PRO A 11 -21.71 10.32 16.23
CA PRO A 11 -20.95 9.15 15.83
C PRO A 11 -19.51 9.60 15.57
N MET A 12 -18.55 8.96 16.25
CA MET A 12 -17.15 9.15 15.92
C MET A 12 -16.97 8.71 14.46
N PRO A 13 -16.22 9.46 13.64
CA PRO A 13 -15.96 9.03 12.28
C PRO A 13 -15.39 7.60 12.32
N ASP A 14 -15.94 6.72 11.50
CA ASP A 14 -15.42 5.36 11.34
C ASP A 14 -13.93 5.48 11.03
N ARG A 15 -13.10 4.95 11.93
CA ARG A 15 -11.64 5.00 11.75
C ARG A 15 -11.26 4.15 10.55
N ASN A 16 -10.62 4.77 9.57
CA ASN A 16 -10.06 4.06 8.43
C ASN A 16 -8.72 3.43 8.83
N ILE A 17 -8.78 2.23 9.41
CA ILE A 17 -7.59 1.54 9.96
C ILE A 17 -6.48 1.31 8.94
N HIS A 18 -6.81 1.17 7.65
CA HIS A 18 -5.81 1.00 6.59
C HIS A 18 -5.13 2.33 6.27
N GLU A 19 -5.87 3.44 6.24
CA GLU A 19 -5.31 4.77 6.05
C GLU A 19 -4.43 5.19 7.23
N GLU A 20 -4.83 4.87 8.47
CA GLU A 20 -4.01 5.09 9.66
C GLU A 20 -2.68 4.31 9.56
N ALA A 21 -2.73 3.03 9.19
CA ALA A 21 -1.54 2.20 9.04
C ALA A 21 -0.59 2.71 7.94
N VAL A 22 -1.11 3.07 6.77
CA VAL A 22 -0.31 3.61 5.66
C VAL A 22 0.26 4.98 6.01
N THR A 23 -0.50 5.84 6.69
CA THR A 23 -0.04 7.16 7.15
C THR A 23 1.10 7.03 8.15
N ALA A 24 0.96 6.13 9.14
CA ALA A 24 1.99 5.86 10.12
C ALA A 24 3.27 5.30 9.47
N TRP A 25 3.13 4.40 8.50
CA TRP A 25 4.27 3.89 7.73
C TRP A 25 4.94 4.98 6.89
N ARG A 26 4.16 5.81 6.18
CA ARG A 26 4.62 6.93 5.35
C ARG A 26 5.41 7.97 6.13
N ALA A 27 5.00 8.25 7.37
CA ALA A 27 5.68 9.22 8.24
C ALA A 27 7.18 8.91 8.47
N GLY A 28 7.60 7.64 8.31
CA GLY A 28 9.00 7.25 8.47
C GLY A 28 9.93 7.63 7.30
N TRP A 29 9.39 8.08 6.16
CA TRP A 29 10.18 8.32 4.95
C TRP A 29 9.65 9.42 4.02
N ALA A 30 8.48 10.00 4.32
CA ALA A 30 7.86 11.05 3.52
C ALA A 30 8.83 12.19 3.19
N GLY A 31 8.92 12.56 1.92
CA GLY A 31 9.76 13.68 1.46
C GLY A 31 11.28 13.47 1.56
N SER A 32 11.78 12.35 2.11
CA SER A 32 13.23 12.13 2.29
C SER A 32 13.87 11.22 1.24
N LEU A 33 13.06 10.45 0.52
CA LEU A 33 13.56 9.46 -0.45
C LEU A 33 13.78 10.01 -1.84
N ALA A 34 14.89 9.64 -2.47
CA ALA A 34 15.03 9.70 -3.92
C ALA A 34 14.04 8.73 -4.60
N GLN A 35 13.69 9.00 -5.85
CA GLN A 35 12.70 8.24 -6.60
C GLN A 35 13.03 6.74 -6.73
N THR A 36 14.30 6.40 -6.94
CA THR A 36 14.75 5.00 -7.01
C THR A 36 14.57 4.28 -5.67
N ALA A 37 14.96 4.93 -4.57
CA ALA A 37 14.77 4.41 -3.23
C ALA A 37 13.28 4.29 -2.83
N LEU A 38 12.43 5.19 -3.37
CA LEU A 38 10.99 5.11 -3.22
C LEU A 38 10.43 3.86 -3.91
N LEU A 39 10.79 3.61 -5.17
CA LEU A 39 10.37 2.39 -5.88
C LEU A 39 10.87 1.12 -5.18
N ASP A 40 12.12 1.09 -4.72
CA ASP A 40 12.68 -0.03 -3.96
C ASP A 40 11.90 -0.29 -2.65
N LEU A 41 11.49 0.77 -1.95
CA LEU A 41 10.70 0.66 -0.73
C LEU A 41 9.31 0.06 -1.01
N PHE A 42 8.66 0.51 -2.08
CA PHE A 42 7.31 0.06 -2.44
C PHE A 42 7.30 -1.36 -3.00
N GLU A 43 8.31 -1.76 -3.77
CA GLU A 43 8.48 -3.15 -4.21
C GLU A 43 8.60 -4.08 -2.99
N ARG A 44 9.45 -3.73 -2.02
CA ARG A 44 9.56 -4.48 -0.75
C ARG A 44 8.26 -4.51 0.05
N ALA A 45 7.51 -3.41 0.05
CA ALA A 45 6.22 -3.36 0.74
C ALA A 45 5.21 -4.31 0.11
N LEU A 46 5.12 -4.31 -1.22
CA LEU A 46 4.22 -5.19 -1.95
C LEU A 46 4.64 -6.65 -1.84
N ASP A 47 5.93 -6.95 -1.85
CA ASP A 47 6.45 -8.30 -1.59
C ASP A 47 6.07 -8.78 -0.19
N ALA A 48 6.26 -7.95 0.84
CA ALA A 48 5.91 -8.32 2.21
C ALA A 48 4.42 -8.61 2.37
N LEU A 49 3.57 -7.77 1.76
CA LEU A 49 2.12 -7.97 1.75
C LEU A 49 1.72 -9.23 0.95
N TRP A 50 2.33 -9.45 -0.20
CA TRP A 50 2.14 -10.64 -1.04
C TRP A 50 2.44 -11.90 -0.25
N GLN A 51 3.65 -12.01 0.31
CA GLN A 51 4.08 -13.19 1.06
C GLN A 51 3.16 -13.47 2.25
N ARG A 52 2.73 -12.42 2.96
CA ARG A 52 1.80 -12.58 4.08
C ARG A 52 0.42 -13.05 3.64
N ALA A 53 -0.13 -12.47 2.57
CA ALA A 53 -1.45 -12.84 2.05
C ALA A 53 -1.45 -14.25 1.45
N HIS A 54 -0.36 -14.64 0.77
CA HIS A 54 -0.19 -15.96 0.15
C HIS A 54 -0.24 -17.11 1.16
N MET A 55 0.10 -16.88 2.44
CA MET A 55 -0.04 -17.90 3.49
C MET A 55 -1.51 -18.25 3.82
N SER A 56 -2.47 -17.46 3.36
CA SER A 56 -3.90 -17.64 3.64
C SER A 56 -4.75 -17.73 2.38
N LEU A 57 -4.33 -17.07 1.31
CA LEU A 57 -4.98 -17.07 0.01
C LEU A 57 -4.14 -17.92 -0.96
N GLY A 58 -4.78 -18.79 -1.73
CA GLY A 58 -4.08 -19.49 -2.80
C GLY A 58 -3.56 -18.53 -3.87
N GLU A 59 -2.45 -18.89 -4.53
CA GLU A 59 -1.76 -18.09 -5.56
C GLU A 59 -2.71 -17.44 -6.57
N MET A 60 -3.59 -18.23 -7.21
CA MET A 60 -4.54 -17.73 -8.20
C MET A 60 -5.51 -16.68 -7.65
N THR A 61 -5.94 -16.84 -6.39
CA THR A 61 -6.84 -15.87 -5.74
C THR A 61 -6.09 -14.57 -5.44
N LEU A 62 -4.86 -14.68 -4.95
CA LEU A 62 -4.02 -13.54 -4.66
C LEU A 62 -3.70 -12.74 -5.94
N MET A 63 -3.31 -13.43 -7.02
CA MET A 63 -3.08 -12.82 -8.33
C MET A 63 -4.32 -12.05 -8.82
N ALA A 64 -5.51 -12.67 -8.77
CA ALA A 64 -6.74 -12.02 -9.23
C ALA A 64 -7.10 -10.77 -8.40
N ILE A 65 -6.85 -10.79 -7.09
CA ILE A 65 -7.08 -9.64 -6.21
C ILE A 65 -6.12 -8.50 -6.57
N VAL A 66 -4.83 -8.81 -6.69
CA VAL A 66 -3.80 -7.81 -7.00
C VAL A 66 -3.99 -7.26 -8.41
N ASP A 67 -4.27 -8.10 -9.41
CA ASP A 67 -4.57 -7.68 -10.79
C ASP A 67 -5.73 -6.68 -10.84
N ARG A 68 -6.82 -6.98 -10.12
CA ARG A 68 -7.96 -6.06 -9.99
C ARG A 68 -7.54 -4.71 -9.41
N VAL A 69 -6.73 -4.70 -8.35
CA VAL A 69 -6.29 -3.45 -7.71
C VAL A 69 -5.35 -2.68 -8.63
N LEU A 70 -4.44 -3.34 -9.36
CA LEU A 70 -3.57 -2.71 -10.35
C LEU A 70 -4.39 -2.10 -11.49
N HIS A 71 -5.42 -2.80 -11.98
CA HIS A 71 -6.34 -2.28 -12.99
C HIS A 71 -7.03 -0.99 -12.52
N GLN A 72 -7.62 -1.00 -11.31
CA GLN A 72 -8.26 0.19 -10.71
C GLN A 72 -7.25 1.32 -10.45
N GLY A 73 -6.03 0.97 -10.04
CA GLY A 73 -4.93 1.91 -9.88
C GLY A 73 -4.53 2.57 -11.19
N GLY A 74 -4.46 1.80 -12.28
CA GLY A 74 -4.17 2.30 -13.63
C GLY A 74 -5.23 3.25 -14.17
N GLU A 75 -6.51 3.08 -13.82
CA GLU A 75 -7.56 4.04 -14.19
C GLU A 75 -7.36 5.40 -13.53
N LYS A 76 -6.87 5.43 -12.28
CA LYS A 76 -6.65 6.66 -11.52
C LYS A 76 -5.28 7.29 -11.78
N TYR A 77 -4.26 6.45 -11.92
CA TYR A 77 -2.85 6.81 -12.11
C TYR A 77 -2.28 5.96 -13.27
N PRO A 78 -2.33 6.47 -14.52
CA PRO A 78 -2.02 5.68 -15.71
C PRO A 78 -0.67 4.95 -15.70
N HIS A 79 0.36 5.51 -15.05
CA HIS A 79 1.66 4.85 -14.93
C HIS A 79 1.64 3.57 -14.09
N LEU A 80 0.66 3.38 -13.19
CA LEU A 80 0.51 2.13 -12.44
C LEU A 80 0.11 0.95 -13.32
N ALA A 81 -0.44 1.18 -14.53
CA ALA A 81 -0.77 0.12 -15.49
C ALA A 81 0.47 -0.62 -16.04
N GLN A 82 1.66 -0.07 -15.79
CA GLN A 82 2.95 -0.66 -16.13
C GLN A 82 3.41 -1.71 -15.10
N LEU A 83 2.78 -1.75 -13.92
CA LEU A 83 2.99 -2.83 -12.97
C LEU A 83 2.35 -4.11 -13.49
N LYS A 84 3.05 -5.24 -13.29
CA LYS A 84 2.54 -6.57 -13.65
C LYS A 84 2.44 -7.41 -12.39
N VAL A 85 1.38 -8.22 -12.29
CA VAL A 85 1.31 -9.26 -11.27
C VAL A 85 1.64 -10.61 -11.90
N GLU A 86 2.55 -11.33 -11.27
CA GLU A 86 2.92 -12.70 -11.63
C GLU A 86 2.86 -13.58 -10.38
N THR A 87 3.18 -14.85 -10.51
CA THR A 87 3.16 -15.81 -9.38
C THR A 87 4.13 -15.43 -8.26
N SER A 88 5.16 -14.64 -8.56
CA SER A 88 6.15 -14.20 -7.57
C SER A 88 5.81 -12.89 -6.86
N GLY A 89 4.82 -12.13 -7.35
CA GLY A 89 4.45 -10.84 -6.78
C GLY A 89 4.17 -9.76 -7.82
N VAL A 90 4.39 -8.51 -7.42
CA VAL A 90 4.20 -7.32 -8.27
C VAL A 90 5.54 -6.87 -8.83
N HIS A 91 5.64 -6.81 -10.15
CA HIS A 91 6.85 -6.46 -10.88
C HIS A 91 6.86 -4.99 -11.32
N PHE A 92 7.95 -4.30 -11.00
CA PHE A 92 8.14 -2.86 -11.23
C PHE A 92 8.92 -2.53 -12.52
N GLY A 93 9.27 -3.52 -13.34
CA GLY A 93 10.24 -3.38 -14.43
C GLY A 93 9.97 -2.18 -15.37
N GLU A 94 8.78 -2.11 -15.96
CA GLU A 94 8.40 -1.02 -16.87
C GLU A 94 8.26 0.32 -16.14
N LEU A 95 7.63 0.32 -14.96
CA LEU A 95 7.47 1.51 -14.12
C LEU A 95 8.81 2.13 -13.70
N ARG A 96 9.82 1.31 -13.39
CA ARG A 96 11.17 1.79 -13.04
C ARG A 96 11.81 2.59 -14.17
N HIS A 97 11.52 2.23 -15.42
CA HIS A 97 12.07 2.92 -16.58
C HIS A 97 11.37 4.27 -16.80
N SER A 98 10.03 4.28 -16.77
CA SER A 98 9.22 5.49 -17.01
C SER A 98 9.22 6.47 -15.84
N ALA A 99 9.48 6.00 -14.61
CA ALA A 99 9.43 6.83 -13.41
C ALA A 99 10.35 8.04 -13.50
N GLN A 100 11.47 7.96 -14.21
CA GLN A 100 12.41 9.08 -14.38
C GLN A 100 11.77 10.35 -14.97
N GLU A 101 10.66 10.19 -15.70
CA GLU A 101 9.91 11.28 -16.32
C GLU A 101 8.73 11.76 -15.48
N LEU A 102 8.41 11.06 -14.38
CA LEU A 102 7.28 11.36 -13.51
C LEU A 102 7.68 12.35 -12.41
N ASP A 103 6.75 13.23 -12.06
CA ASP A 103 6.84 14.01 -10.84
C ASP A 103 6.92 13.08 -9.61
N ARG A 104 7.87 13.39 -8.71
CA ARG A 104 8.14 12.57 -7.52
C ARG A 104 6.93 12.52 -6.58
N VAL A 105 6.22 13.63 -6.39
CA VAL A 105 5.06 13.70 -5.49
C VAL A 105 3.92 12.87 -6.06
N MET A 106 3.64 13.00 -7.35
CA MET A 106 2.64 12.19 -8.04
C MET A 106 2.95 10.68 -7.96
N LEU A 107 4.22 10.30 -8.15
CA LEU A 107 4.64 8.91 -7.99
C LEU A 107 4.40 8.43 -6.55
N GLU A 108 4.84 9.20 -5.56
CA GLU A 108 4.63 8.89 -4.14
C GLU A 108 3.15 8.69 -3.81
N GLU A 109 2.28 9.63 -4.21
CA GLU A 109 0.84 9.55 -3.98
C GLU A 109 0.20 8.33 -4.63
N SER A 110 0.59 8.00 -5.86
CA SER A 110 0.07 6.84 -6.58
C SER A 110 0.46 5.50 -5.92
N LEU A 111 1.69 5.39 -5.41
CA LEU A 111 2.19 4.19 -4.77
C LEU A 111 1.58 4.03 -3.37
N VAL A 112 1.42 5.13 -2.62
CA VAL A 112 0.69 5.16 -1.34
C VAL A 112 -0.75 4.69 -1.54
N PHE A 113 -1.42 5.19 -2.58
CA PHE A 113 -2.77 4.75 -2.95
C PHE A 113 -2.82 3.25 -3.24
N LEU A 114 -1.86 2.70 -3.99
CA LEU A 114 -1.81 1.28 -4.31
C LEU A 114 -1.73 0.39 -3.06
N VAL A 115 -0.84 0.72 -2.12
CA VAL A 115 -0.69 -0.03 -0.85
C VAL A 115 -1.97 0.06 -0.01
N TYR A 116 -2.57 1.25 0.08
CA TYR A 116 -3.83 1.46 0.78
C TYR A 116 -4.96 0.61 0.17
N GLU A 117 -5.14 0.65 -1.14
CA GLU A 117 -6.21 -0.10 -1.82
C GLU A 117 -6.03 -1.61 -1.66
N LEU A 118 -4.79 -2.12 -1.72
CA LEU A 118 -4.53 -3.53 -1.46
C LEU A 118 -4.96 -3.92 -0.04
N LEU A 119 -4.56 -3.15 0.98
CA LEU A 119 -4.96 -3.41 2.36
C LEU A 119 -6.48 -3.38 2.52
N ARG A 120 -7.16 -2.41 1.91
CA ARG A 120 -8.62 -2.28 1.94
C ARG A 120 -9.32 -3.46 1.27
N VAL A 121 -8.83 -3.91 0.11
CA VAL A 121 -9.42 -5.04 -0.61
C VAL A 121 -9.17 -6.35 0.15
N PHE A 122 -7.97 -6.56 0.70
CA PHE A 122 -7.72 -7.72 1.56
C PHE A 122 -8.59 -7.71 2.81
N GLY A 123 -8.69 -6.58 3.51
CA GLY A 123 -9.54 -6.43 4.69
C GLY A 123 -10.99 -6.79 4.37
N SER A 124 -11.56 -6.16 3.34
CA SER A 124 -12.93 -6.41 2.88
C SER A 124 -13.19 -7.87 2.49
N LEU A 125 -12.31 -8.49 1.69
CA LEU A 125 -12.51 -9.86 1.21
C LEU A 125 -12.30 -10.91 2.30
N THR A 126 -11.54 -10.60 3.35
CA THR A 126 -11.20 -11.55 4.42
C THR A 126 -11.93 -11.27 5.73
N GLY A 127 -12.85 -10.30 5.77
CA GLY A 127 -13.50 -9.88 7.01
C GLY A 127 -12.49 -9.40 8.05
N GLU A 128 -11.46 -8.67 7.61
CA GLU A 128 -10.35 -8.14 8.41
C GLU A 128 -9.42 -9.18 9.07
N ILE A 129 -9.59 -10.49 8.79
CA ILE A 129 -8.79 -11.55 9.43
C ILE A 129 -7.29 -11.41 9.11
N LEU A 130 -6.94 -10.98 7.89
CA LEU A 130 -5.55 -10.80 7.48
C LEU A 130 -4.95 -9.47 7.92
N THR A 131 -5.80 -8.48 8.24
CA THR A 131 -5.42 -7.07 8.42
C THR A 131 -4.33 -6.87 9.47
N PRO A 132 -4.41 -7.44 10.70
CA PRO A 132 -3.36 -7.25 11.69
C PRO A 132 -1.99 -7.74 11.22
N GLY A 133 -1.95 -8.87 10.51
CA GLY A 133 -0.72 -9.44 9.96
C GLY A 133 -0.15 -8.59 8.83
N LEU A 134 -1.01 -8.11 7.92
CA LEU A 134 -0.60 -7.25 6.80
C LEU A 134 -0.07 -5.90 7.28
N HIS A 135 -0.74 -5.27 8.26
CA HIS A 135 -0.26 -4.04 8.90
C HIS A 135 1.09 -4.24 9.60
N ALA A 136 1.27 -5.36 10.30
CA ALA A 136 2.53 -5.68 10.94
C ALA A 136 3.67 -5.86 9.93
N GLU A 137 3.44 -6.52 8.81
CA GLU A 137 4.44 -6.65 7.74
C GLU A 137 4.77 -5.29 7.11
N LEU A 138 3.77 -4.48 6.77
CA LEU A 138 4.01 -3.13 6.23
C LEU A 138 4.87 -2.29 7.18
N HIS A 139 4.58 -2.33 8.48
CA HIS A 139 5.34 -1.56 9.47
C HIS A 139 6.80 -2.01 9.61
N LYS A 140 7.14 -3.26 9.27
CA LYS A 140 8.53 -3.75 9.27
C LYS A 140 9.33 -3.26 8.06
N VAL A 141 8.65 -2.86 6.98
CA VAL A 141 9.31 -2.39 5.76
C VAL A 141 9.92 -1.01 6.02
N ARG A 142 11.25 -0.96 5.95
CA ARG A 142 12.05 0.26 6.16
C ARG A 142 12.88 0.55 4.92
N VAL A 143 13.27 1.82 4.81
CA VAL A 143 14.24 2.29 3.82
C VAL A 143 15.55 1.52 4.04
N PRO A 144 16.12 0.86 3.02
CA PRO A 144 17.43 0.28 3.15
C PRO A 144 18.44 1.37 3.53
N ALA A 145 19.29 1.12 4.53
CA ALA A 145 20.43 1.98 4.78
C ALA A 145 21.23 2.07 3.47
N SER A 146 21.46 3.29 3.00
CA SER A 146 22.27 3.55 1.82
C SER A 146 23.56 2.73 1.95
N GLN A 147 23.80 1.78 1.04
CA GLN A 147 25.10 1.14 0.97
C GLN A 147 26.08 2.25 0.62
N GLY A 148 26.78 2.75 1.65
CA GLY A 148 27.74 3.82 1.51
C GLY A 148 28.73 3.44 0.43
N GLY A 149 28.83 4.29 -0.60
CA GLY A 149 29.95 4.26 -1.52
C GLY A 149 31.21 4.31 -0.68
N LYS A 150 31.95 3.21 -0.70
CA LYS A 150 33.30 3.16 -0.14
C LYS A 150 34.22 3.79 -1.20
N PRO A 151 35.13 4.69 -0.80
CA PRO A 151 35.99 5.45 -1.72
C PRO A 151 36.87 4.58 -2.60
#